data_AF-A0A4Z2BYU0-F1
#
_entry.id   AF-A0A4Z2BYU0-F1
#
_cell.length_a   1.000
_cell.length_b   1.000
_cell.length_c   1.000
_cell.angle_alpha   90.00
_cell.angle_beta   90.00
_cell.angle_gamma   90.00
#
_symmetry.space_group_name_H-M   'P 1'
#
loop_
_entity.id
_entity.type
_entity.pdbx_description
1 polymer ?
#
loop_
_entity_poly.entity_id
_entity_poly.type
_entity_poly.pdbx_seq_one_letter_code
_entity_poly.pdbx_strand_id
1 'polypeptide(L)'
;MRSTDHGCTLLRSRDVNREAVAISAKIKRRREEGRRKAQKFGEVEKPSGQERHDQEWLKCQDHEKDAYPEPPRQTPAPDKQTALPNPALILSKLFYYSVDLPVTTFREAVDSIRGRNKFVYYHQKFRRVPYLTECQEGDYVCYYEAEMQWRRDYKVDQEIVKVVQERMRACQQREGSSYLQNCAEEMKQFNDVTKNYQSRYGDLGAYASARKCLMKQKERMAAQAETA
;
A
#
# COMPACT_ATOMS: atom_id res chain seq x y z
N MET A 1 -48.81 -61.79 28.95
CA MET A 1 -50.28 -61.76 28.84
C MET A 1 -50.73 -60.32 28.75
N ARG A 2 -51.40 -59.94 27.64
CA ARG A 2 -52.41 -58.85 27.43
C ARG A 2 -52.05 -57.43 27.92
N SER A 3 -52.48 -56.34 27.30
CA SER A 3 -53.08 -55.97 26.03
C SER A 3 -53.14 -54.43 26.10
N THR A 4 -52.95 -53.79 24.95
CA THR A 4 -53.39 -52.44 24.54
C THR A 4 -54.36 -51.66 25.44
N ASP A 5 -54.23 -50.34 25.48
CA ASP A 5 -55.27 -49.46 24.91
C ASP A 5 -54.78 -48.04 24.62
N HIS A 6 -55.13 -47.58 23.41
CA HIS A 6 -54.96 -46.23 22.89
C HIS A 6 -56.10 -45.33 23.38
N GLY A 7 -55.76 -44.17 23.93
CA GLY A 7 -56.70 -43.07 24.20
C GLY A 7 -56.31 -41.83 23.38
N CYS A 8 -56.96 -41.64 22.24
CA CYS A 8 -56.85 -40.45 21.41
C CYS A 8 -57.71 -39.33 22.01
N THR A 9 -57.10 -38.22 22.45
CA THR A 9 -57.82 -37.03 22.92
C THR A 9 -57.64 -35.91 21.91
N LEU A 10 -58.72 -35.59 21.19
CA LEU A 10 -58.81 -34.46 20.26
C LEU A 10 -58.56 -33.13 21.00
N LEU A 11 -57.40 -32.52 20.74
CA LEU A 11 -57.10 -31.15 21.16
C LEU A 11 -57.99 -30.16 20.39
N ARG A 12 -58.61 -29.25 21.14
CA ARG A 12 -59.48 -28.18 20.65
C ARG A 12 -58.77 -27.33 19.60
N SER A 13 -59.29 -27.35 18.38
CA SER A 13 -58.87 -26.57 17.20
C SER A 13 -58.96 -25.04 17.34
N ARG A 14 -59.34 -24.50 18.50
CA ARG A 14 -59.36 -23.05 18.78
C ARG A 14 -58.03 -22.51 19.31
N ASP A 15 -57.19 -23.35 19.94
CA ASP A 15 -55.93 -22.89 20.54
C ASP A 15 -54.80 -22.74 19.51
N VAL A 16 -54.79 -23.57 18.46
CA VAL A 16 -53.80 -23.50 17.36
C VAL A 16 -53.88 -22.15 16.61
N ASN A 17 -55.10 -21.62 16.39
CA ASN A 17 -55.27 -20.33 15.72
C ASN A 17 -54.77 -19.16 16.59
N ARG A 18 -54.87 -19.25 17.91
CA ARG A 18 -54.40 -18.19 18.82
C ARG A 18 -52.88 -18.18 18.91
N GLU A 19 -52.25 -19.36 18.92
CA GLU A 19 -50.79 -19.48 18.88
C GLU A 19 -50.21 -19.06 17.53
N ALA A 20 -50.85 -19.41 16.40
CA ALA A 20 -50.42 -18.97 15.07
C ALA A 20 -50.44 -17.44 14.92
N VAL A 21 -51.48 -16.77 15.44
CA VAL A 21 -51.56 -15.30 15.46
C VAL A 21 -50.46 -14.69 16.36
N ALA A 22 -50.18 -15.31 17.51
CA ALA A 22 -49.13 -14.83 18.42
C ALA A 22 -47.72 -14.96 17.82
N ILE A 23 -47.43 -16.06 17.12
CA ILE A 23 -46.14 -16.29 16.44
C ILE A 23 -45.96 -15.29 15.29
N SER A 24 -47.01 -15.08 14.48
CA SER A 24 -46.97 -14.13 13.36
C SER A 24 -46.75 -12.68 13.84
N ALA A 25 -47.37 -12.30 14.96
CA ALA A 25 -47.13 -11.00 15.61
C ALA A 25 -45.69 -10.84 16.15
N LYS A 26 -45.09 -11.92 16.66
CA LYS A 26 -43.70 -11.94 17.16
C LYS A 26 -42.69 -11.79 16.02
N ILE A 27 -42.93 -12.44 14.88
CA ILE A 27 -42.11 -12.33 13.67
C ILE A 27 -42.19 -10.92 13.09
N LYS A 28 -43.39 -10.33 13.05
CA LYS A 28 -43.60 -8.96 12.55
C LYS A 28 -42.87 -7.92 13.41
N ARG A 29 -42.91 -8.05 14.74
CA ARG A 29 -42.13 -7.20 15.66
C ARG A 29 -40.62 -7.33 15.47
N ARG A 30 -40.09 -8.56 15.35
CA ARG A 30 -38.65 -8.76 15.06
C ARG A 30 -38.23 -8.17 13.71
N ARG A 31 -39.10 -8.20 12.70
CA ARG A 31 -38.83 -7.62 11.38
C ARG A 31 -38.83 -6.08 11.40
N GLU A 32 -39.73 -5.46 12.16
CA GLU A 32 -39.76 -4.01 12.36
C GLU A 32 -38.57 -3.50 13.20
N GLU A 33 -38.16 -4.27 14.21
CA GLU A 33 -36.99 -3.96 15.03
C GLU A 33 -35.68 -4.08 14.24
N GLY A 34 -35.58 -5.08 13.34
CA GLY A 34 -34.50 -5.19 12.36
C GLY A 34 -34.46 -4.01 11.38
N ARG A 35 -35.62 -3.53 10.92
CA ARG A 35 -35.72 -2.37 10.03
C ARG A 35 -35.33 -1.06 10.72
N ARG A 36 -35.69 -0.89 12.00
CA ARG A 36 -35.24 0.25 12.83
C ARG A 36 -33.73 0.22 13.11
N LYS A 37 -33.14 -0.96 13.31
CA LYS A 37 -31.68 -1.10 13.44
C LYS A 37 -30.94 -0.85 12.12
N ALA A 38 -31.50 -1.26 10.98
CA ALA A 38 -30.94 -0.96 9.67
C ALA A 38 -30.98 0.54 9.35
N GLN A 39 -32.04 1.25 9.77
CA GLN A 39 -32.16 2.69 9.57
C GLN A 39 -31.20 3.49 10.47
N LYS A 40 -30.93 3.02 11.70
CA LYS A 40 -29.91 3.62 12.60
C LYS A 40 -28.45 3.41 12.15
N PHE A 41 -28.19 2.50 11.21
CA PHE A 41 -26.86 2.30 10.62
C PHE A 41 -26.71 2.98 9.24
N GLY A 42 -27.76 3.62 8.74
CA GLY A 42 -27.82 4.21 7.39
C GLY A 42 -27.54 5.72 7.31
N GLU A 43 -27.26 6.39 8.43
CA GLU A 43 -26.90 7.81 8.47
C GLU A 43 -25.50 7.94 9.07
N VAL A 44 -24.50 7.50 8.29
CA VAL A 44 -23.17 8.10 8.38
C VAL A 44 -23.26 9.36 7.54
N GLU A 45 -23.38 10.51 8.21
CA GLU A 45 -23.12 11.81 7.61
C GLU A 45 -21.80 11.71 6.84
N LYS A 46 -21.88 11.78 5.51
CA LYS A 46 -20.68 11.94 4.69
C LYS A 46 -20.09 13.30 5.06
N PRO A 47 -18.84 13.38 5.57
CA PRO A 47 -18.19 14.67 5.73
C PRO A 47 -18.10 15.32 4.33
N SER A 48 -18.52 16.57 4.24
CA SER A 48 -18.61 17.42 3.05
C SER A 48 -17.25 17.81 2.45
N GLY A 49 -16.27 16.91 2.49
CA GLY A 49 -14.94 17.04 1.90
C GLY A 49 -14.56 15.92 0.93
N GLN A 50 -15.39 14.87 0.79
CA GLN A 50 -15.04 13.68 0.00
C GLN A 50 -15.25 13.85 -1.52
N GLU A 51 -16.01 14.85 -1.98
CA GLU A 51 -16.32 15.00 -3.41
C GLU A 51 -15.21 15.68 -4.23
N ARG A 52 -14.21 16.30 -3.59
CA ARG A 52 -13.03 16.83 -4.31
C ARG A 52 -11.95 15.76 -4.54
N HIS A 53 -11.96 14.69 -3.75
CA HIS A 53 -11.00 13.60 -3.88
C HIS A 53 -11.36 12.62 -5.00
N ASP A 54 -12.62 12.60 -5.43
CA ASP A 54 -13.14 11.65 -6.41
C ASP A 54 -12.83 12.04 -7.87
N GLN A 55 -12.40 13.28 -8.14
CA GLN A 55 -11.87 13.70 -9.46
C GLN A 55 -10.36 13.42 -9.62
N GLU A 56 -9.68 12.92 -8.59
CA GLU A 56 -8.27 12.49 -8.63
C GLU A 56 -8.12 10.98 -8.93
N TRP A 57 -9.14 10.32 -9.51
CA TRP A 57 -9.18 8.85 -9.65
C TRP A 57 -8.89 8.30 -11.05
N LEU A 58 -8.05 8.97 -11.84
CA LEU A 58 -7.53 8.42 -13.10
C LEU A 58 -6.02 8.64 -13.31
N LYS A 59 -5.26 8.80 -12.22
CA LYS A 59 -3.84 8.42 -12.23
C LYS A 59 -3.76 6.98 -11.74
N CYS A 60 -3.22 6.09 -12.58
CA CYS A 60 -3.02 4.69 -12.24
C CYS A 60 -2.36 4.59 -10.87
N GLN A 61 -3.09 4.08 -9.87
CA GLN A 61 -2.65 3.84 -8.49
C GLN A 61 -1.31 4.51 -8.19
N ASP A 62 -1.37 5.79 -7.83
CA ASP A 62 -0.21 6.56 -7.44
C ASP A 62 0.64 5.67 -6.54
N HIS A 63 1.93 5.58 -6.87
CA HIS A 63 2.95 5.11 -5.93
C HIS A 63 2.62 5.67 -4.54
N GLU A 64 2.82 4.89 -3.48
CA GLU A 64 2.51 5.37 -2.12
C GLU A 64 3.13 6.76 -1.93
N LYS A 65 2.30 7.80 -1.78
CA LYS A 65 2.76 9.20 -1.71
C LYS A 65 3.74 9.41 -0.55
N ASP A 66 3.67 8.56 0.47
CA ASP A 66 4.61 8.50 1.59
C ASP A 66 5.99 7.94 1.18
N ALA A 67 6.01 7.01 0.21
CA ALA A 67 7.23 6.45 -0.35
C ALA A 67 7.90 7.41 -1.36
N TYR A 68 7.13 8.29 -1.99
CA TYR A 68 7.63 9.30 -2.93
C TYR A 68 6.92 10.65 -2.69
N PRO A 69 7.41 11.45 -1.72
CA PRO A 69 6.79 12.72 -1.42
C PRO A 69 7.03 13.74 -2.54
N GLU A 70 5.94 14.37 -2.99
CA GLU A 70 5.97 15.55 -3.85
C GLU A 70 5.28 16.73 -3.14
N PRO A 71 5.93 17.90 -3.01
CA PRO A 71 5.24 19.08 -2.52
C PRO A 71 4.16 19.51 -3.53
N PRO A 72 3.08 20.16 -3.06
CA PRO A 72 2.02 20.61 -3.94
C PRO A 72 2.58 21.58 -4.99
N ARG A 73 2.22 21.36 -6.27
CA ARG A 73 2.69 22.20 -7.38
C ARG A 73 2.05 23.59 -7.26
N GLN A 74 2.87 24.59 -6.94
CA GLN A 74 2.49 25.99 -6.98
C GLN A 74 3.03 26.59 -8.28
N THR A 75 2.15 26.84 -9.25
CA THR A 75 2.52 27.60 -10.44
C THR A 75 1.97 29.02 -10.30
N PRO A 76 2.80 30.06 -10.52
CA PRO A 76 2.29 31.42 -10.48
C PRO A 76 1.24 31.62 -11.56
N ALA A 77 0.25 32.47 -11.29
CA ALA A 77 -0.73 32.83 -12.30
C ALA A 77 0.01 33.45 -13.51
N PRO A 78 -0.38 33.11 -14.74
CA PRO A 78 0.27 33.66 -15.92
C PRO A 78 -0.03 35.16 -16.04
N ASP A 79 0.94 36.01 -15.71
CA ASP A 79 0.85 37.46 -15.84
C ASP A 79 0.99 37.88 -17.30
N LYS A 80 -0.10 38.37 -17.89
CA LYS A 80 -0.13 38.90 -19.27
C LYS A 80 0.32 40.36 -19.27
N GLN A 81 1.62 40.60 -19.28
CA GLN A 81 2.18 41.95 -19.34
C GLN A 81 1.96 42.63 -20.71
N THR A 82 1.70 41.86 -21.77
CA THR A 82 1.46 42.35 -23.13
C THR A 82 0.13 41.84 -23.70
N ALA A 83 -0.48 42.64 -24.58
CA ALA A 83 -1.75 42.30 -25.25
C ALA A 83 -1.59 41.26 -26.38
N LEU A 84 -0.34 40.92 -26.75
CA LEU A 84 -0.02 39.91 -27.76
C LEU A 84 -0.11 38.51 -27.14
N PRO A 85 -0.72 37.53 -27.83
CA PRO A 85 -0.80 36.16 -27.32
C PRO A 85 0.60 35.52 -27.24
N ASN A 86 0.95 34.97 -26.09
CA ASN A 86 2.21 34.25 -25.91
C ASN A 86 2.21 32.99 -26.82
N PRO A 87 3.20 32.82 -27.72
CA PRO A 87 3.28 31.66 -28.62
C PRO A 87 3.34 30.32 -27.88
N ALA A 88 3.86 30.29 -26.65
CA ALA A 88 3.88 29.07 -25.84
C ALA A 88 2.48 28.53 -25.52
N LEU A 89 1.48 29.42 -25.33
CA LEU A 89 0.09 29.01 -25.08
C LEU A 89 -0.60 28.48 -26.33
N ILE A 90 -0.18 28.96 -27.50
CA ILE A 90 -0.71 28.47 -28.79
C ILE A 90 -0.15 27.07 -29.06
N LEU A 91 1.16 26.88 -28.85
CA LEU A 91 1.82 25.59 -29.01
C LEU A 91 1.29 24.53 -28.03
N SER A 92 1.08 24.88 -26.76
CA SER A 92 0.53 23.92 -25.79
C SER A 92 -0.90 23.50 -26.14
N LYS A 93 -1.73 24.42 -26.61
CA LYS A 93 -3.08 24.10 -27.11
C LYS A 93 -3.04 23.24 -28.37
N LEU A 94 -2.15 23.54 -29.31
CA LEU A 94 -1.98 22.72 -30.51
C LEU A 94 -1.55 21.30 -30.15
N PHE A 95 -0.59 21.15 -29.23
CA PHE A 95 -0.13 19.86 -28.74
C PHE A 95 -1.27 19.08 -28.06
N TYR A 96 -2.06 19.75 -27.21
CA TYR A 96 -3.19 19.14 -26.54
C TYR A 96 -4.22 18.55 -27.53
N TYR A 97 -4.60 19.32 -28.56
CA TYR A 97 -5.58 18.86 -29.54
C TYR A 97 -5.02 17.88 -30.58
N SER A 98 -3.75 18.00 -30.95
CA SER A 98 -3.14 17.16 -31.99
C SER A 98 -2.57 15.84 -31.46
N VAL A 99 -2.09 15.81 -30.21
CA VAL A 99 -1.40 14.65 -29.62
C VAL A 99 -2.12 14.13 -28.38
N ASP A 100 -2.33 14.96 -27.35
CA ASP A 100 -2.85 14.45 -26.08
C ASP A 100 -4.27 13.89 -26.19
N LEU A 101 -5.18 14.58 -26.86
CA LEU A 101 -6.58 14.16 -27.02
C LEU A 101 -6.73 12.81 -27.77
N PRO A 102 -6.11 12.60 -28.96
CA PRO A 102 -6.18 11.30 -29.61
C PRO A 102 -5.46 10.19 -28.81
N VAL A 103 -4.37 10.50 -28.12
CA VAL A 103 -3.66 9.50 -27.29
C VAL A 103 -4.48 9.08 -26.07
N THR A 104 -5.14 10.02 -25.41
CA THR A 104 -5.99 9.74 -24.24
C THR A 104 -7.22 8.91 -24.61
N THR A 105 -7.91 9.25 -25.70
CA THR A 105 -9.05 8.44 -26.20
C THR A 105 -8.62 7.02 -26.61
N PHE A 106 -7.45 6.86 -27.23
CA PHE A 106 -6.89 5.54 -27.53
C PHE A 106 -6.57 4.75 -26.26
N ARG A 107 -5.95 5.39 -25.26
CA ARG A 107 -5.67 4.77 -23.96
C ARG A 107 -6.96 4.29 -23.29
N GLU A 108 -8.01 5.12 -23.27
CA GLU A 108 -9.32 4.75 -22.72
C GLU A 108 -9.93 3.55 -23.44
N ALA A 109 -9.83 3.49 -24.77
CA ALA A 109 -10.29 2.35 -25.55
C ALA A 109 -9.55 1.06 -25.16
N VAL A 110 -8.21 1.11 -25.02
CA VAL A 110 -7.39 -0.02 -24.58
C VAL A 110 -7.71 -0.42 -23.13
N ASP A 111 -7.85 0.54 -22.24
CA ASP A 111 -8.20 0.30 -20.83
C ASP A 111 -9.61 -0.30 -20.69
N SER A 112 -10.56 0.03 -21.58
CA SER A 112 -11.89 -0.61 -21.64
C SER A 112 -11.84 -2.09 -22.03
N ILE A 113 -10.85 -2.48 -22.85
CA ILE A 113 -10.62 -3.88 -23.22
C ILE A 113 -9.94 -4.61 -22.06
N ARG A 114 -8.91 -4.00 -21.46
CA ARG A 114 -8.19 -4.56 -20.32
C ARG A 114 -9.06 -4.70 -19.07
N GLY A 115 -9.97 -3.75 -18.84
CA GLY A 115 -10.92 -3.75 -17.73
C GLY A 115 -11.87 -4.96 -17.77
N ARG A 116 -12.16 -5.51 -18.95
CA ARG A 116 -12.98 -6.72 -19.09
C ARG A 116 -12.26 -7.99 -18.61
N ASN A 117 -10.93 -8.06 -18.75
CA ASN A 117 -10.11 -9.22 -18.38
C ASN A 117 -8.94 -8.81 -17.47
N LYS A 118 -9.23 -8.37 -16.24
CA LYS A 118 -8.19 -7.95 -15.29
C LYS A 118 -7.52 -9.16 -14.63
N PHE A 119 -6.27 -9.42 -14.98
CA PHE A 119 -5.42 -10.38 -14.26
C PHE A 119 -4.95 -9.79 -12.93
N VAL A 120 -5.11 -10.54 -11.85
CA VAL A 120 -4.66 -10.16 -10.50
C VAL A 120 -3.34 -10.88 -10.22
N TYR A 121 -2.33 -10.13 -9.77
CA TYR A 121 -1.08 -10.67 -9.27
C TYR A 121 -0.92 -10.28 -7.79
N TYR A 122 -0.24 -11.13 -7.03
CA TYR A 122 -0.01 -10.91 -5.60
C TYR A 122 1.48 -10.74 -5.34
N HIS A 123 1.81 -9.87 -4.38
CA HIS A 123 3.16 -9.74 -3.88
C HIS A 123 3.50 -10.93 -2.99
N GLN A 124 4.60 -11.59 -3.28
CA GLN A 124 5.08 -12.73 -2.50
C GLN A 124 5.52 -12.28 -1.11
N LYS A 125 4.96 -12.90 -0.07
CA LYS A 125 5.32 -12.66 1.33
C LYS A 125 6.16 -13.82 1.85
N PHE A 126 7.44 -13.56 2.14
CA PHE A 126 8.33 -14.53 2.75
C PHE A 126 8.21 -14.46 4.27
N ARG A 127 7.98 -15.60 4.92
CA ARG A 127 8.11 -15.70 6.38
C ARG A 127 9.57 -15.57 6.78
N ARG A 128 9.82 -15.04 7.98
CA ARG A 128 11.17 -14.99 8.55
C ARG A 128 11.63 -16.41 8.89
N VAL A 129 12.92 -16.62 8.74
CA VAL A 129 13.67 -17.85 9.03
C VAL A 129 14.66 -17.49 10.15
N PRO A 130 15.04 -18.43 11.03
CA PRO A 130 16.09 -18.21 12.02
C PRO A 130 17.37 -17.65 11.39
N TYR A 131 18.06 -16.79 12.13
CA TYR A 131 19.33 -16.21 11.68
C TYR A 131 20.47 -17.21 11.81
N LEU A 132 21.58 -16.90 11.13
CA LEU A 132 22.78 -17.74 11.16
C LEU A 132 23.36 -17.95 12.59
N THR A 133 23.10 -17.02 13.52
CA THR A 133 23.53 -17.09 14.92
C THR A 133 22.80 -18.14 15.74
N GLU A 134 21.61 -18.56 15.31
CA GLU A 134 20.75 -19.51 16.02
C GLU A 134 20.95 -20.95 15.51
N CYS A 135 21.62 -21.11 14.36
CA CYS A 135 21.88 -22.40 13.76
C CYS A 135 22.98 -23.17 14.52
N GLN A 136 22.78 -24.48 14.70
CA GLN A 136 23.81 -25.37 15.26
C GLN A 136 24.96 -25.59 14.27
N GLU A 137 26.15 -25.87 14.81
CA GLU A 137 27.33 -26.19 14.00
C GLU A 137 27.13 -27.48 13.20
N GLY A 138 27.23 -27.39 11.87
CA GLY A 138 27.08 -28.53 10.97
C GLY A 138 25.66 -28.74 10.39
N ASP A 139 24.67 -27.93 10.77
CA ASP A 139 23.35 -27.96 10.15
C ASP A 139 23.32 -27.12 8.85
N TYR A 140 23.57 -27.80 7.73
CA TYR A 140 23.59 -27.17 6.40
C TYR A 140 22.22 -26.67 5.94
N VAL A 141 21.11 -27.25 6.41
CA VAL A 141 19.76 -26.83 6.02
C VAL A 141 19.48 -25.47 6.65
N CYS A 142 19.75 -25.33 7.95
CA CYS A 142 19.61 -24.04 8.65
C CYS A 142 20.49 -22.95 8.01
N TYR A 143 21.74 -23.28 7.67
CA TYR A 143 22.63 -22.34 6.99
C TYR A 143 22.11 -21.88 5.63
N TYR A 144 21.57 -22.81 4.84
CA TYR A 144 21.04 -22.49 3.52
C TYR A 144 19.85 -21.54 3.62
N GLU A 145 18.89 -21.82 4.51
CA GLU A 145 17.70 -20.98 4.66
C GLU A 145 18.07 -19.58 5.18
N ALA A 146 18.97 -19.51 6.17
CA ALA A 146 19.47 -18.24 6.72
C ALA A 146 20.24 -17.43 5.66
N GLU A 147 21.06 -18.08 4.83
CA GLU A 147 21.77 -17.40 3.73
C GLU A 147 20.79 -16.88 2.67
N MET A 148 19.76 -17.66 2.32
CA MET A 148 18.73 -17.21 1.37
C MET A 148 17.90 -16.06 1.91
N GLN A 149 17.63 -16.02 3.22
CA GLN A 149 16.99 -14.88 3.87
C GLN A 149 17.86 -13.63 3.76
N TRP A 150 19.16 -13.74 4.11
CA TRP A 150 20.11 -12.64 3.99
C TRP A 150 20.27 -12.13 2.55
N ARG A 151 20.32 -13.02 1.55
CA ARG A 151 20.41 -12.63 0.13
C ARG A 151 19.18 -11.86 -0.34
N ARG A 152 17.98 -12.19 0.16
CA ARG A 152 16.75 -11.43 -0.12
C ARG A 152 16.81 -10.06 0.54
N ASP A 153 17.15 -10.00 1.82
CA ASP A 153 17.21 -8.76 2.57
C ASP A 153 18.30 -7.81 2.00
N TYR A 154 19.43 -8.36 1.53
CA TYR A 154 20.46 -7.60 0.81
C TYR A 154 19.91 -6.93 -0.47
N LYS A 155 19.14 -7.65 -1.29
CA LYS A 155 18.49 -7.07 -2.48
C LYS A 155 17.45 -6.02 -2.11
N VAL A 156 16.68 -6.24 -1.05
CA VAL A 156 15.71 -5.25 -0.57
C VAL A 156 16.41 -3.98 -0.11
N ASP A 157 17.50 -4.10 0.65
CA ASP A 157 18.31 -2.96 1.10
C ASP A 157 18.93 -2.18 -0.09
N GLN A 158 19.30 -2.87 -1.18
CA GLN A 158 19.74 -2.21 -2.42
C GLN A 158 18.63 -1.36 -3.05
N GLU A 159 17.40 -1.88 -3.10
CA GLU A 159 16.26 -1.12 -3.60
C GLU A 159 15.88 0.05 -2.67
N ILE A 160 16.01 -0.10 -1.35
CA ILE A 160 15.80 0.99 -0.39
C ILE A 160 16.76 2.16 -0.67
N VAL A 161 18.05 1.87 -0.89
CA VAL A 161 19.04 2.92 -1.22
C VAL A 161 18.68 3.61 -2.53
N LYS A 162 18.23 2.85 -3.55
CA LYS A 162 17.79 3.42 -4.84
C LYS A 162 16.58 4.33 -4.68
N VAL A 163 15.57 3.93 -3.90
CA VAL A 163 14.38 4.77 -3.65
C VAL A 163 14.78 6.09 -3.00
N VAL A 164 15.63 6.06 -1.97
CA VAL A 164 16.10 7.29 -1.30
C VAL A 164 16.96 8.13 -2.25
N GLN A 165 17.74 7.51 -3.13
CA GLN A 165 18.49 8.22 -4.17
C GLN A 165 17.56 8.89 -5.19
N GLU A 166 16.47 8.24 -5.59
CA GLU A 166 15.45 8.81 -6.47
C GLU A 166 14.77 10.01 -5.84
N ARG A 167 14.47 9.97 -4.53
CA ARG A 167 13.92 11.12 -3.79
C ARG A 167 14.87 12.32 -3.83
N MET A 168 16.15 12.10 -3.54
CA MET A 168 17.15 13.17 -3.57
C MET A 168 17.30 13.77 -4.98
N ARG A 169 17.33 12.93 -6.03
CA ARG A 169 17.39 13.40 -7.43
C ARG A 169 16.13 14.16 -7.84
N ALA A 170 14.95 13.67 -7.45
CA ALA A 170 13.68 14.32 -7.73
C ALA A 170 13.61 15.70 -7.05
N CYS A 171 14.07 15.79 -5.81
CA CYS A 171 14.19 17.03 -5.05
C CYS A 171 15.13 18.03 -5.74
N GLN A 172 16.33 17.59 -6.15
CA GLN A 172 17.28 18.43 -6.89
C GLN A 172 16.71 18.95 -8.21
N GLN A 173 16.00 18.10 -8.96
CA GLN A 173 15.38 18.47 -10.23
C GLN A 173 14.23 19.48 -10.05
N ARG A 174 13.46 19.37 -8.96
CA ARG A 174 12.33 20.27 -8.66
C ARG A 174 12.79 21.66 -8.22
N GLU A 175 13.83 21.73 -7.40
CA GLU A 175 14.29 22.98 -6.78
C GLU A 175 15.27 23.77 -7.65
N GLY A 176 15.92 23.13 -8.62
CA GLY A 176 16.79 23.80 -9.58
C GLY A 176 17.99 24.47 -8.89
N SER A 177 18.06 25.80 -8.88
CA SER A 177 19.19 26.55 -8.32
C SER A 177 19.19 26.62 -6.79
N SER A 178 18.02 26.50 -6.14
CA SER A 178 17.87 26.60 -4.67
C SER A 178 18.00 25.27 -3.93
N TYR A 179 18.53 24.23 -4.59
CA TYR A 179 18.49 22.85 -4.08
C TYR A 179 19.26 22.62 -2.76
N LEU A 180 20.28 23.43 -2.48
CA LEU A 180 21.11 23.24 -1.28
C LEU A 180 20.37 23.55 0.02
N GLN A 181 19.42 24.48 0.00
CA GLN A 181 18.69 24.91 1.20
C GLN A 181 17.42 24.10 1.40
N ASN A 182 16.65 23.90 0.34
CA ASN A 182 15.34 23.27 0.43
C ASN A 182 15.45 21.73 0.49
N CYS A 183 16.47 21.13 -0.14
CA CYS A 183 16.69 19.68 -0.14
C CYS A 183 17.53 19.12 1.03
N ALA A 184 17.75 19.90 2.09
CA ALA A 184 18.66 19.53 3.18
C ALA A 184 18.25 18.22 3.90
N GLU A 185 16.94 17.99 4.07
CA GLU A 185 16.43 16.80 4.75
C GLU A 185 16.68 15.52 3.94
N GLU A 186 16.33 15.52 2.64
CA GLU A 186 16.53 14.38 1.74
C GLU A 186 18.02 14.03 1.60
N MET A 187 18.89 15.04 1.53
CA MET A 187 20.34 14.83 1.54
C MET A 187 20.82 14.17 2.84
N LYS A 188 20.27 14.57 3.99
CA LYS A 188 20.60 13.95 5.28
C LYS A 188 20.13 12.50 5.32
N GLN A 189 18.88 12.23 4.92
CA GLN A 189 18.34 10.87 4.85
C GLN A 189 19.18 9.97 3.94
N PHE A 190 19.57 10.48 2.75
CA PHE A 190 20.44 9.76 1.83
C PHE A 190 21.81 9.43 2.45
N ASN A 191 22.44 10.40 3.12
CA ASN A 191 23.72 10.20 3.79
C ASN A 191 23.63 9.16 4.91
N ASP A 192 22.59 9.20 5.73
CA ASP A 192 22.39 8.27 6.83
C ASP A 192 22.13 6.84 6.32
N VAL A 193 21.25 6.69 5.32
CA VAL A 193 20.96 5.39 4.69
C VAL A 193 22.19 4.82 4.00
N THR A 194 22.95 5.63 3.26
CA THR A 194 24.17 5.21 2.57
C THR A 194 25.26 4.80 3.55
N LYS A 195 25.46 5.56 4.63
CA LYS A 195 26.38 5.19 5.72
C LYS A 195 26.00 3.87 6.36
N ASN A 196 24.71 3.67 6.68
CA ASN A 196 24.22 2.43 7.27
C ASN A 196 24.36 1.23 6.32
N TYR A 197 24.10 1.45 5.02
CA TYR A 197 24.28 0.42 3.99
C TYR A 197 25.76 0.04 3.83
N GLN A 198 26.65 1.02 3.70
CA GLN A 198 28.11 0.80 3.60
C GLN A 198 28.65 0.11 4.86
N SER A 199 28.15 0.49 6.03
CA SER A 199 28.56 -0.13 7.29
C SER A 199 28.17 -1.60 7.36
N ARG A 200 26.98 -1.98 6.88
CA ARG A 200 26.50 -3.37 6.84
C ARG A 200 27.15 -4.20 5.73
N TYR A 201 27.20 -3.68 4.51
CA TYR A 201 27.54 -4.47 3.31
C TYR A 201 28.83 -4.05 2.60
N GLY A 202 29.52 -3.00 3.07
CA GLY A 202 30.82 -2.60 2.52
C GLY A 202 31.87 -3.70 2.66
N ASP A 203 32.73 -3.86 1.66
CA ASP A 203 33.92 -4.73 1.68
C ASP A 203 33.68 -6.24 1.85
N LEU A 204 32.44 -6.73 1.67
CA LEU A 204 32.14 -8.18 1.71
C LEU A 204 32.71 -8.96 0.50
N GLY A 205 33.11 -8.24 -0.56
CA GLY A 205 33.60 -8.79 -1.83
C GLY A 205 32.50 -9.36 -2.73
N ALA A 206 32.88 -9.89 -3.90
CA ALA A 206 31.94 -10.43 -4.88
C ALA A 206 31.14 -11.64 -4.35
N TYR A 207 31.79 -12.51 -3.57
CA TYR A 207 31.15 -13.64 -2.90
C TYR A 207 30.69 -13.26 -1.50
N ALA A 208 29.77 -12.29 -1.43
CA ALA A 208 29.19 -11.84 -0.17
C ALA A 208 28.26 -12.92 0.42
N SER A 209 28.33 -13.14 1.73
CA SER A 209 27.53 -14.14 2.43
C SER A 209 27.14 -13.66 3.83
N ALA A 210 26.08 -14.27 4.38
CA ALA A 210 25.62 -13.99 5.74
C ALA A 210 26.73 -14.21 6.78
N ARG A 211 27.59 -15.22 6.58
CA ARG A 211 28.75 -15.53 7.44
C ARG A 211 29.73 -14.37 7.50
N LYS A 212 30.10 -13.79 6.35
CA LYS A 212 31.01 -12.64 6.29
C LYS A 212 30.39 -11.41 6.94
N CYS A 213 29.11 -11.17 6.69
CA CYS A 213 28.36 -10.08 7.34
C CYS A 213 28.40 -10.22 8.87
N LEU A 214 28.23 -11.43 9.40
CA LEU A 214 28.29 -11.70 10.84
C LEU A 214 29.68 -11.46 11.42
N MET A 215 30.75 -11.88 10.72
CA MET A 215 32.11 -11.62 11.19
C MET A 215 32.44 -10.13 11.23
N LYS A 216 32.03 -9.36 10.20
CA LYS A 216 32.15 -7.91 10.20
C LYS A 216 31.38 -7.26 11.36
N GLN A 217 30.18 -7.76 11.65
CA GLN A 217 29.40 -7.27 12.78
C GLN A 217 30.13 -7.53 14.11
N LYS A 218 30.71 -8.72 14.30
CA LYS A 218 31.50 -9.05 15.50
C LYS A 218 32.72 -8.13 15.64
N GLU A 219 33.45 -7.88 14.56
CA GLU A 219 34.58 -6.95 14.54
C GLU A 219 34.17 -5.54 15.00
N ARG A 220 33.03 -5.04 14.51
CA ARG A 220 32.49 -3.74 14.93
C ARG A 220 32.10 -3.71 16.41
N MET A 221 31.48 -4.78 16.91
CA MET A 221 31.11 -4.88 18.32
C MET A 221 32.34 -4.93 19.23
N ALA A 222 33.40 -5.63 18.81
CA ALA A 222 34.67 -5.66 19.53
C ALA A 222 35.34 -4.29 19.55
N ALA A 223 35.45 -3.62 18.40
CA ALA A 223 36.01 -2.28 18.31
C ALA A 223 35.25 -1.26 19.17
N GLN A 224 33.91 -1.33 19.19
CA GLN A 224 33.08 -0.49 20.05
C GLN A 224 33.32 -0.74 21.54
N ALA A 225 33.50 -2.01 21.94
CA ALA A 225 33.79 -2.38 23.31
C ALA A 225 35.18 -1.93 23.78
N GLU A 226 36.17 -1.85 22.89
CA GLU A 226 37.51 -1.33 23.22
C GLU A 226 37.54 0.20 23.36
N THR A 227 36.64 0.90 22.65
CA THR A 227 36.55 2.37 22.70
C THR A 227 35.66 2.91 23.81
N ALA A 228 34.92 2.05 24.51
CA ALA A 228 33.96 2.40 25.57
C ALA A 228 34.61 2.31 26.95
#